data_AF-A0A0L6WV47-F1
#
_entry.id   AF-A0A0L6WV47-F1
#
_cell.length_a   1.000
_cell.length_b   1.000
_cell.length_c   1.000
_cell.angle_alpha   90.00
_cell.angle_beta   90.00
_cell.angle_gamma   90.00
#
_symmetry.space_group_name_H-M   'P 1'
#
loop_
_entity.id
_entity.type
_entity.pdbx_description
1 polymer ?
#
loop_
_entity_poly.entity_id
_entity_poly.type
_entity_poly.pdbx_seq_one_letter_code
_entity_poly.pdbx_strand_id
1 'polypeptide(L)'
;SLGLARNVPCTIGDVTVYLQIHVLRSPAYDILLGRPFDVLTRSTVNTISDIETTITITDPNTGLRRTIPTFPRGKSKRNSRQNVRFETEAPRCFHRPRQ
;
A
#
# COMPACT_ATOMS: atom_id res chain seq x y z
N SER A 1 6.54 10.26 15.54
CA SER A 1 5.84 9.12 14.92
C SER A 1 4.95 8.45 15.96
N LEU A 2 3.92 7.71 15.55
CA LEU A 2 2.98 7.03 16.45
C LEU A 2 3.40 5.60 16.80
N GLY A 3 4.33 5.01 16.03
CA GLY A 3 4.89 3.69 16.31
C GLY A 3 5.24 2.92 15.04
N LEU A 4 5.62 1.66 15.22
CA LEU A 4 5.92 0.72 14.14
C LEU A 4 4.93 -0.44 14.20
N ALA A 5 4.11 -0.60 13.17
CA ALA A 5 3.30 -1.80 12.99
C ALA A 5 4.16 -2.88 12.33
N ARG A 6 4.17 -4.09 12.89
CA ARG A 6 5.00 -5.20 12.41
C ARG A 6 4.13 -6.24 11.73
N ASN A 7 4.66 -6.85 10.67
CA ASN A 7 4.02 -7.94 9.92
C ASN A 7 2.58 -7.61 9.51
N VAL A 8 2.37 -6.41 8.96
CA VAL A 8 1.05 -5.99 8.47
C VAL A 8 0.83 -6.62 7.10
N PRO A 9 -0.22 -7.45 6.89
CA PRO A 9 -0.54 -7.96 5.57
C PRO A 9 -1.01 -6.81 4.66
N CYS A 10 -0.36 -6.68 3.51
CA CYS A 10 -0.66 -5.68 2.49
C CYS A 10 -0.98 -6.42 1.20
N THR A 11 -2.24 -6.38 0.78
CA THR A 11 -2.71 -7.02 -0.46
C THR A 11 -2.82 -6.01 -1.58
N ILE A 12 -2.11 -6.25 -2.68
CA ILE A 12 -2.12 -5.41 -3.88
C ILE A 12 -2.47 -6.30 -5.07
N GLY A 13 -3.64 -6.08 -5.67
CA GLY A 13 -4.24 -7.06 -6.57
C GLY A 13 -4.53 -8.35 -5.81
N ASP A 14 -3.87 -9.44 -6.17
CA ASP A 14 -3.92 -10.76 -5.52
C ASP A 14 -2.61 -11.14 -4.82
N VAL A 15 -1.60 -10.25 -4.80
CA VAL A 15 -0.33 -10.48 -4.10
C VAL A 15 -0.43 -9.93 -2.68
N THR A 16 -0.14 -10.75 -1.67
CA THR A 16 -0.10 -10.32 -0.27
C THR A 16 1.33 -10.38 0.25
N VAL A 17 1.83 -9.25 0.78
CA VAL A 17 3.15 -9.16 1.43
C VAL A 17 3.01 -8.63 2.85
N TYR A 18 3.90 -9.10 3.74
CA TYR A 18 3.94 -8.65 5.13
C TYR A 18 4.99 -7.56 5.29
N LEU A 19 4.55 -6.36 5.64
CA LEU A 19 5.42 -5.19 5.75
C LEU A 19 5.48 -4.66 7.19
N GLN A 20 6.61 -4.03 7.51
CA GLN A 20 6.71 -3.14 8.66
C GLN A 20 6.31 -1.73 8.22
N ILE A 21 5.33 -1.13 8.92
CA ILE A 21 4.77 0.18 8.55
C ILE A 21 5.05 1.18 9.67
N HIS A 22 5.72 2.28 9.31
CA HIS A 22 5.92 3.40 10.22
C HIS A 22 4.68 4.29 10.25
N VAL A 23 4.02 4.35 11.41
CA VAL A 23 2.82 5.18 11.58
C VAL A 23 3.24 6.60 11.94
N LEU A 24 2.79 7.59 11.16
CA LEU A 24 3.07 9.01 11.37
C LEU A 24 1.81 9.75 11.84
N ARG A 25 1.98 10.82 12.62
CA ARG A 25 0.88 11.71 12.97
C ARG A 25 0.71 12.74 11.86
N SER A 26 -0.49 12.83 11.29
CA SER A 26 -0.83 13.79 10.23
C SER A 26 0.11 13.74 9.00
N PRO A 27 0.30 12.58 8.35
CA PRO A 27 1.12 12.49 7.14
C PRO A 27 0.46 13.20 5.95
N ALA A 28 1.25 13.58 4.95
CA ALA A 28 0.78 14.17 3.69
C ALA A 28 0.23 13.12 2.69
N TYR A 29 0.21 11.86 3.08
CA TYR A 29 -0.16 10.69 2.29
C TYR A 29 -0.71 9.61 3.23
N ASP A 30 -1.60 8.77 2.72
CA ASP A 30 -2.13 7.63 3.51
C ASP A 30 -1.04 6.57 3.73
N ILE A 31 -0.31 6.23 2.66
CA ILE A 31 0.76 5.23 2.65
C ILE A 31 1.86 5.66 1.70
N LEU A 32 3.11 5.48 2.12
CA LEU A 32 4.29 5.62 1.27
C LEU A 32 5.01 4.28 1.22
N LEU A 33 5.08 3.69 0.03
CA LEU A 33 5.87 2.49 -0.22
C LEU A 33 7.31 2.91 -0.49
N GLY A 34 8.24 2.38 0.32
CA GLY A 34 9.67 2.66 0.18
C GLY A 34 10.45 1.42 -0.26
N ARG A 35 11.78 1.54 -0.23
CA ARG A 35 12.70 0.47 -0.66
C ARG A 35 12.42 -0.92 -0.08
N PRO A 36 11.98 -1.11 1.19
CA PRO A 36 11.67 -2.45 1.69
C PRO A 36 10.58 -3.15 0.87
N PHE A 37 9.57 -2.41 0.43
CA PHE A 37 8.54 -2.93 -0.47
C PHE A 37 9.13 -3.26 -1.84
N ASP A 38 9.96 -2.37 -2.40
CA ASP A 38 10.55 -2.54 -3.73
C ASP A 38 11.48 -3.75 -3.81
N VAL A 39 12.31 -3.94 -2.78
CA VAL A 39 13.22 -5.09 -2.69
C VAL A 39 12.43 -6.38 -2.52
N LEU A 40 11.44 -6.40 -1.63
CA LEU A 40 10.65 -7.60 -1.33
C LEU A 40 9.85 -8.07 -2.55
N THR A 41 9.24 -7.13 -3.27
CA THR A 41 8.37 -7.45 -4.42
C THR A 41 9.09 -7.36 -5.76
N ARG A 42 10.38 -7.01 -5.78
CA ARG A 42 11.13 -6.66 -7.01
C ARG A 42 10.31 -5.70 -7.87
N SER A 43 9.76 -4.67 -7.22
CA SER A 43 8.82 -3.75 -7.86
C SER A 43 9.53 -3.01 -9.01
N THR A 44 8.81 -2.76 -10.09
CA THR A 44 9.28 -1.90 -11.18
C THR A 44 8.18 -0.94 -11.58
N VAL A 45 8.50 0.35 -11.60
CA VAL A 45 7.62 1.40 -12.11
C VAL A 45 7.89 1.58 -13.59
N ASN A 46 6.84 1.55 -14.41
CA ASN A 46 6.93 1.82 -15.83
C ASN A 46 6.01 2.99 -16.21
N THR A 47 6.61 4.07 -16.67
CA THR A 47 5.91 5.25 -17.16
C THR A 47 5.82 5.16 -18.68
N ILE A 48 4.61 4.90 -19.18
CA ILE A 48 4.33 4.72 -20.61
C ILE A 48 4.12 6.09 -21.28
N SER A 49 3.51 7.03 -20.54
CA SER A 49 3.28 8.41 -20.94
C SER A 49 3.17 9.31 -19.70
N ASP A 50 3.05 10.63 -19.89
CA ASP A 50 2.85 11.60 -18.80
C ASP A 50 1.63 11.30 -17.90
N ILE A 51 0.70 10.49 -18.39
CA ILE A 51 -0.57 10.19 -17.73
C ILE A 51 -0.61 8.74 -17.24
N GLU A 52 0.03 7.83 -17.96
CA GLU A 52 -0.04 6.40 -17.70
C GLU A 52 1.25 5.89 -17.07
N THR A 53 1.16 5.59 -15.78
CA THR A 53 2.21 4.89 -15.04
C THR A 53 1.64 3.61 -14.45
N THR A 54 2.42 2.53 -14.54
CA THR A 54 2.07 1.23 -13.99
C THR A 54 3.15 0.78 -13.00
N ILE A 55 2.76 -0.04 -12.03
CA ILE A 55 3.68 -0.70 -11.12
C ILE A 55 3.55 -2.19 -11.35
N THR A 56 4.67 -2.86 -11.63
CA THR A 56 4.73 -4.32 -11.64
C THR A 56 5.35 -4.81 -10.35
N ILE A 57 4.68 -5.74 -9.67
CA ILE A 57 5.16 -6.41 -8.47
C ILE A 57 5.30 -7.90 -8.74
N THR A 58 6.23 -8.55 -8.04
CA THR A 58 6.45 -9.99 -8.04
C THR A 58 6.13 -10.51 -6.65
N ASP A 59 5.26 -11.51 -6.56
CA ASP A 59 5.04 -12.23 -5.30
C ASP A 59 6.33 -12.98 -4.92
N PRO A 60 6.94 -12.68 -3.76
CA PRO A 60 8.16 -13.35 -3.34
C PRO A 60 7.98 -14.86 -3.09
N ASN A 61 6.75 -15.31 -2.82
CA ASN A 61 6.47 -16.71 -2.50
C ASN A 61 6.23 -17.56 -3.75
N THR A 62 5.50 -17.03 -4.73
CA THR A 62 5.09 -17.77 -5.94
C THR A 62 5.86 -17.38 -7.19
N GLY A 63 6.53 -16.22 -7.18
CA GLY A 63 7.15 -15.63 -8.37
C GLY A 63 6.14 -15.01 -9.36
N LEU A 64 4.84 -15.03 -9.05
CA LEU A 64 3.80 -14.47 -9.91
C LEU A 64 3.96 -12.95 -10.03
N ARG A 65 3.88 -12.44 -11.26
CA ARG A 65 3.99 -11.00 -11.55
C ARG A 65 2.62 -10.38 -11.79
N ARG A 66 2.40 -9.20 -11.22
CA ARG A 66 1.18 -8.40 -11.39
C ARG A 66 1.51 -6.97 -11.73
N THR A 67 0.86 -6.45 -12.76
CA THR A 67 0.97 -5.06 -13.20
C THR A 67 -0.31 -4.32 -12.88
N ILE A 68 -0.20 -3.22 -12.15
CA ILE A 68 -1.32 -2.44 -11.64
C ILE A 68 -1.20 -1.01 -12.14
N PRO A 69 -2.28 -0.41 -12.69
CA PRO A 69 -2.26 0.99 -13.10
C PRO A 69 -2.22 1.90 -11.87
N THR A 70 -1.48 3.00 -12.00
CA THR A 70 -1.50 4.09 -11.03
C THR A 70 -2.42 5.21 -11.52
N PHE A 71 -2.73 6.16 -10.64
CA PHE A 71 -3.58 7.30 -10.97
C PHE A 71 -2.85 8.61 -10.64
N PRO A 72 -3.10 9.69 -11.39
CA PRO A 72 -2.58 11.00 -11.05
C PRO A 72 -2.98 11.41 -9.64
N ARG A 73 -2.07 12.10 -8.95
CA ARG A 73 -2.31 12.57 -7.57
C ARG A 73 -3.59 13.42 -7.51
N GLY A 74 -4.47 13.11 -6.55
CA GLY A 74 -5.75 13.80 -6.38
C GLY A 74 -6.87 13.33 -7.31
N LYS A 75 -6.60 12.40 -8.23
CA LYS A 75 -7.60 11.69 -9.03
C LYS A 75 -7.75 10.28 -8.45
N SER A 76 -8.73 10.06 -7.56
CA SER A 76 -9.09 8.70 -7.16
C SER A 76 -10.11 8.13 -8.15
N LYS A 77 -10.06 6.81 -8.37
CA LYS A 77 -11.15 6.10 -9.03
C LYS A 77 -12.36 6.16 -8.09
N ARG A 78 -13.29 7.11 -8.34
CA ARG A 78 -14.52 7.23 -7.55
C ARG A 78 -15.35 5.94 -7.74
N ASN A 79 -15.48 5.18 -6.65
CA ASN A 79 -16.38 4.04 -6.38
C ASN A 79 -16.05 2.65 -6.98
N SER A 80 -15.63 1.72 -6.09
CA SER A 80 -16.33 0.47 -5.70
C SER A 80 -15.33 -0.60 -5.21
N ARG A 81 -15.21 -0.78 -3.88
CA ARG A 81 -14.80 -2.01 -3.17
C ARG A 81 -13.72 -2.97 -3.76
N GLN A 82 -12.65 -2.50 -4.40
CA GLN A 82 -11.50 -3.32 -4.84
C GLN A 82 -10.38 -2.34 -5.26
N ASN A 83 -9.17 -2.28 -4.72
CA ASN A 83 -8.13 -3.31 -4.72
C ASN A 83 -6.94 -2.95 -3.81
N VAL A 84 -7.20 -2.38 -2.63
CA VAL A 84 -6.23 -2.43 -1.52
C VAL A 84 -7.02 -2.54 -0.22
N ARG A 85 -7.37 -3.78 0.15
CA ARG A 85 -7.98 -4.05 1.45
C ARG A 85 -6.83 -4.23 2.42
N PHE A 86 -6.41 -3.15 3.07
CA PHE A 86 -5.69 -3.28 4.32
C PHE A 86 -6.75 -3.70 5.33
N GLU A 87 -6.80 -5.00 5.67
CA GLU A 87 -7.49 -5.43 6.88
C GLU A 87 -6.67 -4.92 8.07
N THR A 88 -6.76 -3.61 8.33
CA THR A 88 -6.48 -3.07 9.64
C THR A 88 -7.77 -3.22 10.41
N GLU A 89 -7.97 -4.40 11.02
CA GLU A 89 -8.68 -4.41 12.29
C GLU A 89 -7.90 -3.45 13.18
N ALA A 90 -8.39 -2.21 13.30
CA ALA A 90 -7.90 -1.31 14.32
C ALA A 90 -8.06 -2.08 15.63
N PRO A 91 -6.99 -2.34 16.41
CA PRO A 91 -7.21 -2.76 17.78
C PRO A 91 -8.13 -1.71 18.37
N ARG A 92 -9.20 -2.15 19.05
CA ARG A 92 -10.30 -1.33 19.60
C ARG A 92 -9.82 -0.27 20.63
N CYS A 93 -8.54 0.05 20.67
CA CYS A 93 -7.84 0.91 21.60
C CYS A 93 -7.94 2.42 21.30
N PHE A 94 -8.46 2.83 20.13
CA PHE A 94 -8.62 4.25 19.80
C PHE A 94 -10.07 4.74 19.97
N HIS A 95 -10.66 4.50 21.14
CA HIS A 95 -11.76 5.32 21.65
C HIS A 95 -11.24 6.02 22.90
N ARG A 96 -10.67 7.22 22.75
CA ARG A 96 -10.62 8.18 23.87
C ARG A 96 -11.92 8.99 23.84
N PRO A 97 -12.71 9.00 24.92
CA PRO A 97 -13.78 9.97 25.07
C PRO A 97 -13.19 11.38 24.99
N ARG A 98 -13.86 12.26 24.26
CA ARG A 98 -13.58 13.70 24.30
C ARG A 98 -13.76 14.18 25.75
N GLN A 99 -12.72 14.79 26.31
CA GLN A 99 -12.87 15.85 27.31
C GLN A 99 -12.66 17.17 26.59
#